data_AF-A0AAD1SFZ8-F1
#
_entry.id   AF-A0AAD1SFZ8-F1
#
_cell.length_a   1.000
_cell.length_b   1.000
_cell.length_c   1.000
_cell.angle_alpha   90.00
_cell.angle_beta   90.00
_cell.angle_gamma   90.00
#
_symmetry.space_group_name_H-M   'P 1'
#
loop_
_entity.id
_entity.type
_entity.pdbx_description
1 polymer ?
#
loop_
_entity_poly.entity_id
_entity_poly.type
_entity_poly.pdbx_seq_one_letter_code
_entity_poly.pdbx_strand_id
1 'polypeptide(L)'
;MGKELCLRLQVLDTPGSSHSSLEHEEVKHRIKKALSQQFPGGLHMALLVLRADIPFCEEDNQYTVKLAEELLGPTWNDFTTVIFTHGDKLSETCMKEDEYLMSAPKKLLTLLEKVHKKYIFRDPSDKSLQKERAILTSQMFDYVKNNKYQSLHFD
;
A
#
# COMPACT_ATOMS: atom_id res chain seq x y z
N MET A 1 8.12 28.55 22.28
CA MET A 1 8.84 28.44 21.00
C MET A 1 8.25 27.27 20.24
N GLY A 2 7.53 27.52 19.14
CA GLY A 2 6.96 26.44 18.32
C GLY A 2 8.07 25.78 17.51
N LYS A 3 8.19 24.46 17.58
CA LYS A 3 9.03 23.70 16.65
C LYS A 3 8.24 23.53 15.36
N GLU A 4 8.80 23.98 14.25
CA GLU A 4 8.32 23.60 12.94
C GLU A 4 8.66 22.12 12.72
N LEU A 5 7.63 21.31 12.48
CA LEU A 5 7.78 19.89 12.16
C LEU A 5 7.58 19.74 10.66
N CYS A 6 8.67 19.47 9.94
CA CYS A 6 8.63 19.21 8.50
C CYS A 6 8.52 17.69 8.25
N LEU A 7 7.44 17.25 7.61
CA LEU A 7 7.27 15.87 7.16
C LEU A 7 8.08 15.66 5.88
N ARG A 8 9.13 14.84 5.93
CA ARG A 8 9.86 14.42 4.75
C ARG A 8 9.32 13.07 4.26
N LEU A 9 8.69 13.08 3.09
CA LEU A 9 8.21 11.87 2.42
C LEU A 9 9.26 11.41 1.41
N GLN A 10 9.68 10.15 1.53
CA GLN A 10 10.50 9.46 0.55
C GLN A 10 9.71 8.24 0.07
N VAL A 11 9.58 8.10 -1.26
CA VAL A 11 8.81 7.04 -1.90
C VAL A 11 9.71 6.29 -2.86
N LEU A 12 9.69 4.97 -2.78
CA LEU A 12 10.33 4.08 -3.75
C LEU A 12 9.22 3.42 -4.54
N ASP A 13 9.17 3.75 -5.82
CA ASP A 13 8.32 3.04 -6.76
C ASP A 13 8.99 1.72 -7.14
N THR A 14 8.23 0.63 -7.12
CA THR A 14 8.74 -0.72 -7.41
C THR A 14 8.21 -1.19 -8.75
N PRO A 15 9.02 -1.89 -9.57
CA PRO A 15 8.54 -2.45 -10.83
C PRO A 15 7.33 -3.37 -10.62
N GLY A 16 6.36 -3.28 -11.53
CA GLY A 16 5.17 -4.13 -11.53
C GLY A 16 5.53 -5.62 -11.60
N SER A 17 4.88 -6.41 -10.75
CA SER A 17 5.20 -7.80 -10.44
C SER A 17 4.72 -8.79 -11.52
N SER A 18 3.71 -8.41 -12.32
CA SER A 18 2.97 -9.31 -13.23
C SER A 18 3.32 -9.21 -14.73
N HIS A 19 4.08 -8.18 -15.16
CA HIS A 19 4.34 -7.92 -16.58
C HIS A 19 5.81 -7.69 -16.93
N SER A 20 6.74 -7.94 -16.00
CA SER A 20 8.17 -7.80 -16.29
C SER A 20 8.69 -9.04 -17.00
N SER A 21 9.51 -8.88 -18.03
CA SER A 21 10.29 -9.96 -18.64
C SER A 21 11.43 -10.48 -17.75
N LEU A 22 11.49 -10.02 -16.50
CA LEU A 22 12.51 -10.36 -15.51
C LEU A 22 12.03 -11.53 -14.66
N GLU A 23 12.96 -12.40 -14.26
CA GLU A 23 12.66 -13.46 -13.31
C GLU A 23 12.27 -12.88 -11.95
N HIS A 24 11.35 -13.54 -11.25
CA HIS A 24 10.81 -13.08 -9.96
C HIS A 24 11.91 -12.83 -8.91
N GLU A 25 12.97 -13.64 -8.89
CA GLU A 25 14.11 -13.47 -7.99
C GLU A 25 14.93 -12.21 -8.31
N GLU A 26 15.05 -11.84 -9.58
CA GLU A 26 15.77 -10.64 -9.97
C GLU A 26 14.99 -9.37 -9.56
N VAL A 27 13.66 -9.38 -9.73
CA VAL A 27 12.79 -8.29 -9.25
C VAL A 27 12.93 -8.12 -7.74
N LYS A 28 12.83 -9.22 -6.99
CA LYS A 28 13.00 -9.22 -5.54
C LYS A 28 14.36 -8.69 -5.11
N HIS A 29 15.45 -9.16 -5.74
CA HIS A 29 16.80 -8.71 -5.44
C HIS A 29 16.97 -7.19 -5.68
N ARG A 30 16.44 -6.67 -6.80
CA ARG A 30 16.49 -5.23 -7.12
C ARG A 30 15.73 -4.40 -6.09
N ILE A 31 14.54 -4.84 -5.68
CA ILE A 31 13.74 -4.14 -4.67
C ILE A 31 14.45 -4.18 -3.32
N LYS A 32 14.94 -5.35 -2.88
CA LYS A 32 15.68 -5.47 -1.61
C LYS A 32 16.90 -4.55 -1.58
N LYS A 33 17.70 -4.54 -2.65
CA LYS A 33 18.86 -3.65 -2.79
C LYS A 33 18.45 -2.18 -2.71
N ALA A 34 17.38 -1.78 -3.41
CA ALA A 34 16.89 -0.41 -3.38
C ALA A 34 16.40 0.00 -1.98
N LEU A 35 15.69 -0.89 -1.27
CA LEU A 35 15.26 -0.65 0.11
C LEU A 35 16.46 -0.40 1.04
N SER A 36 17.47 -1.28 1.04
CA SER A 36 18.66 -1.12 1.88
C SER A 36 19.47 0.13 1.55
N GLN A 37 19.55 0.52 0.26
CA GLN A 37 20.33 1.69 -0.17
C GLN A 37 19.60 3.02 0.05
N GLN A 38 18.30 3.07 -0.20
CA GLN A 38 17.53 4.31 -0.19
C GLN A 38 16.84 4.58 1.15
N PHE A 39 16.57 3.54 1.95
CA PHE A 39 15.93 3.66 3.27
C PHE A 39 16.84 3.12 4.38
N PRO A 40 18.05 3.69 4.58
CA PRO A 40 18.95 3.25 5.66
C PRO A 40 18.34 3.47 7.05
N GLY A 41 17.40 4.42 7.19
CA GLY A 41 16.61 4.64 8.41
C GLY A 41 15.42 3.70 8.57
N GLY A 42 15.20 2.78 7.62
CA GLY A 42 14.09 1.84 7.60
C GLY A 42 12.83 2.37 6.90
N LEU A 43 11.90 1.46 6.63
CA LEU A 43 10.62 1.70 5.97
C LEU A 43 9.51 1.89 7.00
N HIS A 44 8.79 3.00 6.93
CA HIS A 44 7.66 3.28 7.84
C HIS A 44 6.35 2.65 7.36
N MET A 45 6.20 2.47 6.06
CA MET A 45 4.99 1.95 5.44
C MET A 45 5.29 1.35 4.06
N ALA A 46 4.67 0.22 3.76
CA ALA A 46 4.54 -0.32 2.41
C ALA A 46 3.10 -0.16 1.92
N LEU A 47 2.92 0.17 0.64
CA LEU A 47 1.61 0.28 0.00
C LEU A 47 1.42 -0.91 -0.95
N LEU A 48 0.40 -1.73 -0.68
CA LEU A 48 -0.04 -2.76 -1.61
C LEU A 48 -1.15 -2.17 -2.50
N VAL A 49 -0.84 -1.93 -3.77
CA VAL A 49 -1.73 -1.23 -4.71
C VAL A 49 -2.66 -2.23 -5.39
N LEU A 50 -3.97 -2.08 -5.17
CA LEU A 50 -5.03 -2.85 -5.81
C LEU A 50 -5.95 -1.92 -6.60
N ARG A 51 -6.71 -2.46 -7.55
CA ARG A 51 -7.73 -1.73 -8.31
C ARG A 51 -9.11 -2.07 -7.77
N ALA A 52 -9.93 -1.06 -7.48
CA ALA A 52 -11.31 -1.24 -7.02
C ALA A 52 -12.26 -1.61 -8.18
N ASP A 53 -11.93 -1.21 -9.41
CA ASP A 53 -12.79 -1.33 -10.59
C ASP A 53 -12.72 -2.70 -11.28
N ILE A 54 -11.88 -3.60 -10.78
CA ILE A 54 -11.78 -4.98 -11.27
C ILE A 54 -11.88 -5.96 -10.11
N PRO A 55 -12.39 -7.19 -10.34
CA PRO A 55 -12.39 -8.22 -9.31
C PRO A 55 -10.98 -8.51 -8.81
N PHE A 56 -10.85 -8.76 -7.50
CA PHE A 56 -9.59 -9.24 -6.94
C PHE A 56 -9.25 -10.61 -7.56
N CYS A 57 -8.30 -10.61 -8.50
CA CYS A 57 -7.78 -11.83 -9.12
C CYS A 57 -6.67 -12.41 -8.25
N GLU A 58 -6.81 -13.65 -7.82
CA GLU A 58 -5.80 -14.29 -6.98
C GLU A 58 -4.49 -14.48 -7.72
N GLU A 59 -4.53 -14.92 -8.98
CA GLU A 59 -3.33 -15.23 -9.76
C GLU A 59 -2.44 -13.98 -9.89
N ASP A 60 -3.05 -12.83 -10.16
CA ASP A 60 -2.34 -11.56 -10.33
C ASP A 60 -1.80 -11.00 -9.00
N ASN A 61 -2.51 -11.23 -7.89
CA ASN A 61 -2.21 -10.56 -6.61
C ASN A 61 -1.47 -11.45 -5.61
N GLN A 62 -1.53 -12.78 -5.75
CA GLN A 62 -0.86 -13.71 -4.83
C GLN A 62 0.66 -13.51 -4.89
N TYR A 63 1.23 -13.30 -6.07
CA TYR A 63 2.66 -13.01 -6.20
C TYR A 63 3.04 -11.71 -5.47
N THR A 64 2.27 -10.63 -5.66
CA THR A 64 2.55 -9.34 -5.01
C THR A 64 2.46 -9.43 -3.48
N VAL A 65 1.48 -10.15 -2.94
CA VAL A 65 1.36 -10.38 -1.49
C VAL A 65 2.54 -11.19 -0.97
N LYS A 66 2.90 -12.31 -1.63
CA LYS A 66 4.07 -13.12 -1.25
C LYS A 66 5.38 -12.33 -1.33
N LEU A 67 5.54 -11.52 -2.37
CA LEU A 67 6.71 -10.66 -2.54
C LEU A 67 6.84 -9.67 -1.38
N ALA A 68 5.72 -9.08 -0.92
CA ALA A 68 5.72 -8.23 0.27
C ALA A 68 6.09 -9.01 1.54
N GLU A 69 5.52 -10.21 1.74
CA GLU A 69 5.88 -11.11 2.86
C GLU A 69 7.38 -11.43 2.87
N GLU A 70 7.96 -11.75 1.72
CA GLU A 70 9.37 -12.11 1.60
C GLU A 70 10.33 -10.92 1.73
N LEU A 71 9.96 -9.74 1.22
CA LEU A 71 10.79 -8.54 1.27
C LEU A 71 10.78 -7.90 2.67
N LEU A 72 9.62 -7.88 3.32
CA LEU A 72 9.41 -7.18 4.58
C LEU A 72 9.49 -8.12 5.80
N GLY A 73 9.52 -9.43 5.57
CA GLY A 73 9.71 -10.43 6.61
C GLY A 73 8.48 -10.66 7.50
N PRO A 74 8.67 -11.25 8.69
CA PRO A 74 7.56 -11.73 9.53
C PRO A 74 6.56 -10.65 9.98
N THR A 75 6.98 -9.39 10.04
CA THR A 75 6.16 -8.25 10.47
C THR A 75 5.62 -7.42 9.31
N TRP A 76 5.69 -7.92 8.07
CA TRP A 76 5.26 -7.20 6.86
C TRP A 76 3.88 -6.54 7.00
N ASN A 77 2.95 -7.23 7.67
CA ASN A 77 1.57 -6.80 7.83
C ASN A 77 1.43 -5.57 8.74
N ASP A 78 2.32 -5.40 9.72
CA ASP A 78 2.34 -4.23 10.60
C ASP A 78 2.74 -2.95 9.85
N PHE A 79 3.54 -3.09 8.78
CA PHE A 79 4.00 -1.99 7.94
C PHE A 79 3.20 -1.84 6.64
N THR A 80 2.36 -2.80 6.25
CA THR A 80 1.64 -2.76 4.97
C THR A 80 0.25 -2.12 5.10
N THR A 81 -0.13 -1.32 4.11
CA THR A 81 -1.48 -0.76 3.93
C THR A 81 -1.95 -1.05 2.51
N VAL A 82 -3.19 -1.48 2.34
CA VAL A 82 -3.78 -1.68 1.01
C VAL A 82 -4.30 -0.35 0.47
N ILE A 83 -3.93 0.04 -0.73
CA ILE A 83 -4.51 1.20 -1.39
C ILE A 83 -5.29 0.76 -2.63
N PHE A 84 -6.59 0.99 -2.62
CA PHE A 84 -7.47 0.76 -3.75
C PHE A 84 -7.46 1.98 -4.66
N THR A 85 -6.89 1.82 -5.85
CA THR A 85 -6.97 2.79 -6.94
C THR A 85 -8.28 2.64 -7.70
N HIS A 86 -8.62 3.64 -8.52
CA HIS A 86 -9.87 3.66 -9.28
C HIS A 86 -11.12 3.63 -8.37
N GLY A 87 -11.02 4.20 -7.16
CA GLY A 87 -12.16 4.31 -6.24
C GLY A 87 -13.28 5.19 -6.79
N ASP A 88 -12.96 6.13 -7.68
CA ASP A 88 -13.91 6.92 -8.46
C ASP A 88 -14.87 6.03 -9.28
N LYS A 89 -14.46 4.83 -9.67
CA LYS A 89 -15.33 3.90 -10.40
C LYS A 89 -16.42 3.28 -9.53
N LEU A 90 -16.19 3.21 -8.22
CA LEU A 90 -17.24 2.84 -7.27
C LEU A 90 -18.28 3.97 -7.20
N SER A 91 -17.85 5.22 -7.11
CA SER A 91 -18.77 6.36 -7.05
C SER A 91 -19.55 6.56 -8.35
N GLU A 92 -18.94 6.33 -9.53
CA GLU A 92 -19.63 6.29 -10.83
C GLU A 92 -20.75 5.25 -10.90
N THR A 93 -20.63 4.15 -10.16
CA THR A 93 -21.64 3.07 -10.08
C THR A 93 -22.58 3.21 -8.88
N CYS A 94 -22.51 4.33 -8.15
CA CYS A 94 -23.23 4.58 -6.89
C CYS A 94 -22.93 3.56 -5.78
N MET A 95 -21.84 2.80 -5.91
CA MET A 95 -21.42 1.81 -4.92
C MET A 95 -20.58 2.48 -3.84
N LYS A 96 -20.92 2.24 -2.57
CA LYS A 96 -20.10 2.72 -1.43
C LYS A 96 -18.97 1.76 -1.10
N GLU A 97 -17.93 2.26 -0.43
CA GLU A 97 -16.80 1.44 0.04
C GLU A 97 -17.25 0.26 0.92
N ASP A 98 -18.19 0.48 1.86
CA ASP A 98 -18.74 -0.58 2.71
C ASP A 98 -19.47 -1.66 1.88
N GLU A 99 -20.19 -1.24 0.83
CA GLU A 99 -20.89 -2.16 -0.07
C GLU A 99 -19.89 -2.98 -0.89
N TYR A 100 -18.82 -2.34 -1.37
CA TYR A 100 -17.71 -3.03 -2.03
C TYR A 100 -17.14 -4.13 -1.14
N LEU A 101 -16.83 -3.81 0.13
CA LEU A 101 -16.28 -4.76 1.09
C LEU A 101 -17.26 -5.88 1.45
N MET A 102 -18.57 -5.60 1.56
CA MET A 102 -19.58 -6.64 1.80
C MET A 102 -19.66 -7.65 0.66
N SER A 103 -19.43 -7.20 -0.57
CA SER A 103 -19.44 -8.06 -1.77
C SER A 103 -18.07 -8.68 -2.11
N ALA A 104 -17.01 -8.28 -1.40
CA ALA A 104 -15.65 -8.66 -1.71
C ALA A 104 -15.40 -10.17 -1.53
N PRO A 105 -14.53 -10.78 -2.37
CA PRO A 105 -14.19 -12.18 -2.21
C PRO A 105 -13.47 -12.43 -0.88
N LYS A 106 -13.72 -13.61 -0.27
CA LYS A 106 -13.15 -14.01 1.04
C LYS A 106 -11.63 -13.84 1.13
N LYS A 107 -10.91 -14.04 0.03
CA LYS A 107 -9.45 -13.89 -0.03
C LYS A 107 -9.00 -12.44 0.16
N LEU A 108 -9.70 -11.49 -0.47
CA LEU A 108 -9.46 -10.07 -0.25
C LEU A 108 -9.76 -9.71 1.22
N LEU A 109 -10.89 -10.16 1.76
CA LEU A 109 -11.21 -9.94 3.17
C LEU A 109 -10.14 -10.50 4.11
N THR A 110 -9.61 -11.69 3.82
CA THR A 110 -8.53 -12.31 4.60
C THR A 110 -7.23 -11.49 4.52
N LEU A 111 -6.90 -10.96 3.35
CA LEU A 111 -5.76 -10.05 3.18
C LEU A 111 -5.96 -8.76 4.01
N LEU A 112 -7.14 -8.15 3.94
CA LEU A 112 -7.47 -6.94 4.70
C LEU A 112 -7.40 -7.17 6.21
N GLU A 113 -7.87 -8.31 6.70
CA GLU A 113 -7.73 -8.71 8.11
C GLU A 113 -6.25 -8.89 8.50
N LYS A 114 -5.43 -9.54 7.65
CA LYS A 114 -3.99 -9.72 7.92
C LYS A 114 -3.27 -8.38 8.12
N VAL A 115 -3.60 -7.37 7.32
CA VAL A 115 -3.03 -6.01 7.43
C VAL A 115 -3.81 -5.11 8.39
N HIS A 116 -4.53 -5.68 9.36
CA HIS A 116 -5.21 -4.96 10.43
C HIS A 116 -6.23 -3.93 9.93
N LYS A 117 -6.92 -4.22 8.82
CA LYS A 117 -7.89 -3.33 8.16
C LYS A 117 -7.31 -1.96 7.78
N LYS A 118 -5.99 -1.89 7.57
CA LYS A 118 -5.34 -0.71 7.00
C LYS A 118 -5.56 -0.70 5.49
N TYR A 119 -6.62 -0.01 5.06
CA TYR A 119 -6.89 0.21 3.66
C TYR A 119 -7.41 1.62 3.37
N ILE A 120 -7.14 2.10 2.16
CA ILE A 120 -7.56 3.42 1.68
C ILE A 120 -8.15 3.27 0.30
N PHE A 121 -9.34 3.82 0.05
CA PHE A 121 -9.87 4.00 -1.30
C PHE A 121 -9.44 5.36 -1.84
N ARG A 122 -8.69 5.33 -2.94
CA ARG A 122 -8.26 6.52 -3.66
C ARG A 122 -9.34 6.89 -4.66
N ASP A 123 -10.02 8.00 -4.40
CA ASP A 123 -11.03 8.59 -5.27
C ASP A 123 -10.49 9.89 -5.91
N PRO A 124 -10.05 9.85 -7.19
CA PRO A 124 -9.61 11.04 -7.93
C PRO A 124 -10.76 11.94 -8.43
N SER A 125 -12.03 11.66 -8.10
CA SER A 125 -13.18 12.43 -8.58
C SER A 125 -13.20 13.89 -8.08
N ASP A 126 -12.53 14.18 -6.95
CA ASP A 126 -12.23 15.55 -6.53
C ASP A 126 -11.03 16.08 -7.34
N LYS A 127 -11.28 16.98 -8.29
CA LYS A 127 -10.28 17.52 -9.23
C LYS A 127 -9.10 18.25 -8.55
N SER A 128 -9.16 18.48 -7.23
CA SER A 128 -8.04 19.04 -6.48
C SER A 128 -7.06 17.95 -6.05
N LEU A 129 -6.03 17.74 -6.86
CA LEU A 129 -4.88 16.88 -6.53
C LEU A 129 -4.28 17.23 -5.15
N GLN A 130 -4.31 18.50 -4.74
CA GLN A 130 -3.77 18.91 -3.44
C GLN A 130 -4.60 18.36 -2.28
N LYS A 131 -5.93 18.40 -2.40
CA LYS A 131 -6.85 17.90 -1.37
C LYS A 131 -6.77 16.39 -1.27
N GLU A 132 -6.76 15.69 -2.41
CA GLU A 132 -6.54 14.25 -2.48
C GLU A 132 -5.23 13.86 -1.78
N ARG A 133 -4.11 14.51 -2.14
CA ARG A 133 -2.81 14.27 -1.51
C ARG A 133 -2.81 14.53 -0.02
N ALA A 134 -3.47 15.59 0.45
CA ALA A 134 -3.56 15.91 1.87
C ALA A 134 -4.32 14.83 2.64
N ILE A 135 -5.45 14.34 2.10
CA ILE A 135 -6.25 13.27 2.72
C ILE A 135 -5.44 11.97 2.79
N LEU A 136 -4.87 11.54 1.66
CA LEU A 136 -4.05 10.32 1.60
C LEU A 136 -2.87 10.40 2.57
N THR A 137 -2.16 11.54 2.58
CA THR A 137 -1.01 11.74 3.48
C THR A 137 -1.44 11.71 4.94
N SER A 138 -2.59 12.31 5.29
CA SER A 138 -3.11 12.28 6.65
C SER A 138 -3.43 10.85 7.11
N GLN A 139 -4.13 10.07 6.27
CA GLN A 139 -4.47 8.68 6.58
C GLN A 139 -3.23 7.80 6.72
N MET A 140 -2.26 7.95 5.81
CA MET A 140 -0.99 7.24 5.90
C MET A 140 -0.24 7.61 7.18
N PHE A 141 -0.22 8.89 7.54
CA PHE A 141 0.41 9.36 8.77
C PHE A 141 -0.26 8.80 10.03
N ASP A 142 -1.58 8.68 10.05
CA ASP A 142 -2.31 8.07 11.15
C ASP A 142 -1.93 6.60 11.35
N TYR A 143 -1.77 5.83 10.27
CA TYR A 143 -1.28 4.45 10.37
C TYR A 143 0.15 4.38 10.90
N VAL A 144 1.06 5.24 10.43
CA VAL A 144 2.44 5.29 10.94
C VAL A 144 2.47 5.68 12.42
N LYS A 145 1.65 6.66 12.83
CA LYS A 145 1.50 7.08 14.23
C LYS A 145 0.94 5.96 15.11
N ASN A 146 -0.05 5.22 14.62
CA ASN A 146 -0.61 4.06 15.33
C ASN A 146 0.43 2.94 15.48
N ASN A 147 1.34 2.80 14.53
CA ASN A 147 2.53 1.95 14.64
C ASN A 147 3.69 2.61 15.43
N LYS A 148 3.40 3.65 16.23
CA LYS A 148 4.37 4.36 17.09
C LYS A 148 5.61 4.88 16.34
N TYR A 149 5.47 5.21 15.06
CA TYR A 149 6.57 5.65 14.20
C TYR A 149 7.71 4.64 14.08
N GLN A 150 7.44 3.35 14.29
CA GLN A 150 8.42 2.30 14.05
C GLN A 150 8.80 2.25 12.57
N SER A 151 10.03 1.82 12.31
CA SER A 151 10.58 1.59 10.98
C SER A 151 11.03 0.15 10.86
N LEU A 152 10.77 -0.45 9.70
CA LEU A 152 11.26 -1.77 9.34
C LEU A 152 12.65 -1.64 8.71
N HIS A 153 13.64 -2.34 9.28
CA HIS A 153 15.02 -2.33 8.80
C HIS A 153 15.30 -3.55 7.92
N PHE A 154 16.20 -3.38 6.95
CA PHE A 154 16.55 -4.40 5.97
C PHE A 154 18.02 -4.78 6.13
N ASP A 155 18.26 -6.06 6.43
CA ASP A 155 19.59 -6.66 6.50
C ASP A 155 20.19 -6.94 5.10
#